data_AF-A0A0J7KB67-F1
#
_entry.id   AF-A0A0J7KB67-F1
#
_cell.length_a   1.000
_cell.length_b   1.000
_cell.length_c   1.000
_cell.angle_alpha   90.00
_cell.angle_beta   90.00
_cell.angle_gamma   90.00
#
_symmetry.space_group_name_H-M   'P 1'
#
loop_
_entity.id
_entity.type
_entity.pdbx_description
1 polymer ?
#
loop_
_entity_poly.entity_id
_entity_poly.type
_entity_poly.pdbx_seq_one_letter_code
_entity_poly.pdbx_strand_id
1 'polypeptide(L)'
;MNSFEKLMYKQSQLIKFMSRALANYKKLGQAKMTTAVTRNRIALLQGQFTTVVDLDAKLYSLADANKRDNHAYFKEDQFSACEDLYHESLDFMHGKIAENESSVLSSTQIENHAFAYIRHTDDSLEHVPYWIKGPRRP
;
A
#
# COMPACT_ATOMS: atom_id res chain seq x y z
N MET A 1 -36.17 -14.66 0.60
CA MET A 1 -35.08 -13.88 1.21
C MET A 1 -35.56 -12.46 1.43
N ASN A 2 -35.73 -12.03 2.67
CA ASN A 2 -36.20 -10.69 3.01
C ASN A 2 -35.11 -9.62 2.72
N SER A 3 -35.47 -8.33 2.76
CA SER A 3 -34.55 -7.23 2.44
C SER A 3 -33.29 -7.24 3.33
N PHE A 4 -33.48 -7.49 4.63
CA PHE A 4 -32.41 -7.58 5.61
C PHE A 4 -31.41 -8.70 5.31
N GLU A 5 -31.90 -9.92 5.03
CA GLU A 5 -31.08 -11.08 4.69
C GLU A 5 -30.22 -10.81 3.44
N LYS A 6 -30.78 -10.17 2.41
CA LYS A 6 -30.05 -9.84 1.18
C LYS A 6 -28.89 -8.87 1.46
N LEU A 7 -29.15 -7.85 2.27
CA LEU A 7 -28.13 -6.88 2.69
C LEU A 7 -27.07 -7.56 3.57
N MET A 8 -27.49 -8.43 4.49
CA MET A 8 -26.60 -9.15 5.40
C MET A 8 -25.69 -10.12 4.65
N TYR A 9 -26.22 -10.80 3.63
CA TYR A 9 -25.42 -11.65 2.75
C TYR A 9 -24.33 -10.83 2.05
N LYS A 10 -24.70 -9.66 1.48
CA LYS A 10 -23.73 -8.79 0.80
C LYS A 10 -22.68 -8.25 1.79
N GLN A 11 -23.10 -7.83 2.97
CA GLN A 11 -22.20 -7.35 4.04
C GLN A 11 -21.20 -8.43 4.44
N SER A 12 -21.67 -9.66 4.65
CA SER A 12 -20.83 -10.80 5.02
C SER A 12 -19.78 -11.12 3.96
N GLN A 13 -20.12 -10.98 2.67
CA GLN A 13 -19.14 -11.19 1.59
C GLN A 13 -18.07 -10.10 1.57
N LEU A 14 -18.46 -8.84 1.78
CA LEU A 14 -17.53 -7.72 1.82
C LEU A 14 -16.59 -7.83 3.03
N ILE A 15 -17.11 -8.12 4.23
CA ILE A 15 -16.27 -8.31 5.42
C ILE A 15 -15.25 -9.45 5.22
N LYS A 16 -15.66 -10.56 4.59
CA LYS A 16 -14.75 -11.66 4.23
C LYS A 16 -13.69 -11.25 3.21
N PHE A 17 -14.04 -10.36 2.28
CA PHE A 17 -13.06 -9.79 1.34
C PHE A 17 -12.05 -8.93 2.11
N MET A 18 -12.53 -8.03 2.98
CA MET A 18 -11.69 -7.11 3.76
C MET A 18 -10.72 -7.86 4.67
N SER A 19 -11.20 -8.87 5.41
CA SER A 19 -10.35 -9.68 6.31
C SER A 19 -9.24 -10.45 5.62
N ARG A 20 -9.35 -10.65 4.30
CA ARG A 20 -8.34 -11.33 3.50
C ARG A 20 -7.51 -10.39 2.64
N ALA A 21 -7.87 -9.10 2.55
CA ALA A 21 -7.28 -8.16 1.63
C ALA A 21 -5.77 -7.98 1.90
N LEU A 22 -5.40 -7.70 3.15
CA LEU A 22 -4.00 -7.53 3.55
C LEU A 22 -3.19 -8.82 3.38
N ALA A 23 -3.73 -9.95 3.83
CA ALA A 23 -3.05 -11.24 3.71
C ALA A 23 -2.80 -11.60 2.22
N ASN A 24 -3.78 -11.36 1.35
CA ASN A 24 -3.64 -11.60 -0.09
C ASN A 24 -2.63 -10.64 -0.73
N TYR A 25 -2.61 -9.37 -0.31
CA TYR A 25 -1.62 -8.41 -0.76
C TYR A 25 -0.20 -8.83 -0.33
N LYS A 26 -0.02 -9.22 0.94
CA LYS A 26 1.25 -9.73 1.47
C LYS A 26 1.80 -10.93 0.68
N LYS A 27 0.92 -11.81 0.19
CA LYS A 27 1.28 -12.97 -0.66
C LYS A 27 1.79 -12.63 -2.06
N LEU A 28 1.60 -11.41 -2.56
CA LEU A 28 2.16 -11.01 -3.87
C LEU A 28 3.69 -11.02 -3.88
N GLY A 29 4.33 -10.86 -2.71
CA GLY A 29 5.78 -10.73 -2.55
C GLY A 29 6.28 -9.31 -2.84
N GLN A 30 7.38 -8.91 -2.18
CA GLN A 30 7.91 -7.53 -2.21
C GLN A 30 8.16 -7.02 -3.64
N ALA A 31 8.69 -7.86 -4.53
CA ALA A 31 8.96 -7.48 -5.92
C ALA A 31 7.72 -6.99 -6.69
N LYS A 32 6.52 -7.43 -6.29
CA LYS A 32 5.25 -7.03 -6.93
C LYS A 32 4.52 -5.90 -6.19
N MET A 33 5.00 -5.50 -5.01
CA MET A 33 4.44 -4.41 -4.19
C MET A 33 4.92 -3.04 -4.68
N THR A 34 4.84 -2.80 -5.99
CA THR A 34 5.23 -1.51 -6.57
C THR A 34 4.23 -0.43 -6.18
N THR A 35 4.68 0.83 -6.15
CA THR A 35 3.83 1.97 -5.79
C THR A 35 2.52 2.01 -6.59
N ALA A 36 2.56 1.71 -7.90
CA ALA A 36 1.37 1.67 -8.74
C ALA A 36 0.39 0.55 -8.34
N VAL A 37 0.89 -0.66 -8.10
CA VAL A 37 0.07 -1.80 -7.65
C VAL A 37 -0.55 -1.49 -6.28
N THR A 38 0.22 -0.91 -5.37
CA THR A 38 -0.21 -0.55 -4.03
C THR A 38 -1.30 0.53 -4.05
N ARG A 39 -1.15 1.59 -4.85
CA ARG A 39 -2.18 2.63 -5.04
C ARG A 39 -3.48 2.04 -5.58
N ASN A 40 -3.41 1.15 -6.57
CA ASN A 40 -4.59 0.46 -7.10
C ASN A 40 -5.28 -0.41 -6.05
N ARG A 41 -4.52 -1.06 -5.16
CA ARG A 41 -5.08 -1.86 -4.06
C ARG A 41 -5.75 -1.00 -3.01
N ILE A 42 -5.16 0.13 -2.64
CA ILE A 42 -5.76 1.12 -1.73
C ILE A 42 -7.10 1.62 -2.30
N ALA A 43 -7.14 2.03 -3.57
CA ALA A 43 -8.36 2.52 -4.20
C ALA A 43 -9.48 1.45 -4.23
N LEU A 44 -9.14 0.19 -4.50
CA LEU A 44 -10.09 -0.92 -4.43
C LEU A 44 -10.62 -1.13 -2.99
N LEU A 45 -9.74 -1.11 -1.99
CA LEU A 45 -10.09 -1.24 -0.57
C LEU A 45 -11.03 -0.12 -0.12
N GLN A 46 -10.71 1.13 -0.47
CA GLN A 46 -11.55 2.30 -0.17
C GLN A 46 -12.95 2.14 -0.76
N GLY A 47 -13.07 1.80 -2.04
CA GLY A 47 -14.38 1.63 -2.69
C GLY A 47 -15.23 0.50 -2.10
N GLN A 48 -14.59 -0.62 -1.71
CA GLN A 48 -15.27 -1.71 -1.03
C GLN A 48 -15.72 -1.29 0.38
N PHE A 49 -14.88 -0.56 1.13
CA PHE A 49 -15.20 -0.12 2.47
C PHE A 49 -16.34 0.91 2.51
N THR A 50 -16.39 1.86 1.56
CA THR A 50 -17.57 2.73 1.40
C THR A 50 -18.86 1.91 1.28
N THR A 51 -18.82 0.80 0.54
CA THR A 51 -19.99 -0.09 0.40
C THR A 51 -20.33 -0.80 1.72
N VAL A 52 -19.32 -1.18 2.52
CA VAL A 52 -19.51 -1.78 3.86
C VAL A 52 -20.21 -0.80 4.79
N VAL A 53 -19.78 0.47 4.81
CA VAL A 53 -20.40 1.53 5.63
C VAL A 53 -21.85 1.79 5.20
N ASP A 54 -22.10 1.90 3.90
CA ASP A 54 -23.45 2.11 3.37
C ASP A 54 -24.42 0.97 3.71
N LEU A 55 -23.92 -0.27 3.71
CA LEU A 55 -24.70 -1.45 4.05
C LEU A 55 -24.92 -1.55 5.56
N ASP A 56 -23.92 -1.21 6.37
CA ASP A 56 -24.06 -1.18 7.82
C ASP A 56 -25.20 -0.24 8.25
N ALA A 57 -25.21 1.00 7.76
CA ALA A 57 -26.29 1.95 8.04
C ALA A 57 -27.68 1.42 7.65
N LYS A 58 -27.79 0.73 6.50
CA LYS A 58 -29.05 0.10 6.05
C LYS A 58 -29.44 -1.08 6.92
N LEU A 59 -28.48 -1.89 7.35
CA LEU A 59 -28.72 -3.01 8.26
C LEU A 59 -29.17 -2.54 9.63
N TYR A 60 -28.53 -1.49 10.15
CA TYR A 60 -28.87 -0.89 11.45
C TYR A 60 -30.29 -0.31 11.46
N SER A 61 -30.69 0.36 10.37
CA SER A 61 -32.05 0.93 10.23
C SER A 61 -33.15 -0.13 10.05
N LEU A 62 -32.83 -1.30 9.51
CA LEU A 62 -33.78 -2.42 9.35
C LEU A 62 -33.82 -3.36 10.56
N ALA A 63 -32.80 -3.32 11.43
CA ALA A 63 -32.73 -4.14 12.62
C ALA A 63 -33.57 -3.52 13.74
N ASP A 64 -34.55 -4.27 14.26
CA ASP A 64 -35.21 -3.96 15.53
C ASP A 64 -34.27 -4.24 16.71
N ALA A 65 -34.68 -3.84 17.92
CA ALA A 65 -33.88 -4.03 19.13
C ALA A 65 -33.51 -5.51 19.36
N ASN A 66 -34.46 -6.42 19.14
CA ASN A 66 -34.21 -7.85 19.30
C ASN A 66 -33.12 -8.34 18.33
N LYS A 67 -33.15 -7.93 17.07
CA LYS A 67 -32.12 -8.28 16.10
C LYS A 67 -30.76 -7.68 16.46
N ARG A 68 -30.72 -6.44 16.93
CA ARG A 68 -29.45 -5.80 17.36
C ARG A 68 -28.81 -6.53 18.54
N ASP A 69 -29.60 -7.03 19.47
CA ASP A 69 -29.09 -7.70 20.67
C ASP A 69 -28.69 -9.17 20.43
N ASN A 70 -29.32 -9.83 19.44
CA ASN A 70 -29.18 -11.27 19.26
C ASN A 70 -28.43 -11.70 17.99
N HIS A 71 -28.41 -10.86 16.95
CA HIS A 71 -27.77 -11.24 15.69
C HIS A 71 -26.25 -11.08 15.79
N ALA A 72 -25.51 -12.13 15.43
CA ALA A 72 -24.06 -12.23 15.58
C ALA A 72 -23.30 -11.02 15.01
N TYR A 73 -23.71 -10.53 13.83
CA TYR A 73 -23.15 -9.32 13.21
C TYR A 73 -23.03 -8.12 14.16
N PHE A 74 -24.10 -7.81 14.89
CA PHE A 74 -24.14 -6.67 15.82
C PHE A 74 -23.49 -7.02 17.15
N LYS A 75 -23.79 -8.22 17.68
CA LYS A 75 -23.30 -8.67 19.00
C LYS A 75 -21.78 -8.82 19.05
N GLU A 76 -21.18 -9.26 17.94
CA GLU A 76 -19.74 -9.46 17.81
C GLU A 76 -19.03 -8.23 17.23
N ASP A 77 -19.75 -7.13 17.03
CA ASP A 77 -19.22 -5.87 16.52
C ASP A 77 -18.41 -6.04 15.21
N GLN A 78 -18.97 -6.85 14.29
CA GLN A 78 -18.25 -7.28 13.07
C GLN A 78 -17.94 -6.11 12.13
N PHE A 79 -18.72 -5.03 12.20
CA PHE A 79 -18.44 -3.79 11.48
C PHE A 79 -17.14 -3.16 11.97
N SER A 80 -17.02 -2.91 13.27
CA SER A 80 -15.83 -2.28 13.86
C SER A 80 -14.58 -3.15 13.65
N ALA A 81 -14.71 -4.48 13.80
CA ALA A 81 -13.62 -5.40 13.47
C ALA A 81 -13.19 -5.31 11.99
N CYS A 82 -14.14 -5.10 11.07
CA CYS A 82 -13.84 -4.87 9.66
C CYS A 82 -13.17 -3.51 9.41
N GLU A 83 -13.54 -2.48 10.17
CA GLU A 83 -12.95 -1.14 10.11
C GLU A 83 -11.48 -1.16 10.59
N ASP A 84 -11.19 -1.86 11.67
CA ASP A 84 -9.80 -2.06 12.15
C ASP A 84 -8.93 -2.72 11.08
N LEU A 85 -9.43 -3.78 10.45
CA LEU A 85 -8.73 -4.48 9.36
C LEU A 85 -8.51 -3.58 8.13
N TYR A 86 -9.47 -2.70 7.84
CA TYR A 86 -9.35 -1.73 6.76
C TYR A 86 -8.24 -0.72 7.04
N HIS A 87 -8.23 -0.12 8.23
CA HIS A 87 -7.20 0.85 8.62
C HIS A 87 -5.81 0.20 8.68
N GLU A 88 -5.69 -0.99 9.28
CA GLU A 88 -4.43 -1.76 9.28
C GLU A 88 -3.92 -2.02 7.85
N SER A 89 -4.82 -2.36 6.94
CA SER A 89 -4.48 -2.59 5.53
C SER A 89 -3.96 -1.32 4.86
N LEU A 90 -4.59 -0.17 5.12
CA LEU A 90 -4.17 1.11 4.55
C LEU A 90 -2.81 1.55 5.09
N ASP A 91 -2.61 1.46 6.40
CA ASP A 91 -1.34 1.87 7.04
C ASP A 91 -0.17 1.05 6.49
N PHE A 92 -0.35 -0.27 6.36
CA PHE A 92 0.66 -1.13 5.75
C PHE A 92 0.96 -0.73 4.30
N MET A 93 -0.08 -0.50 3.48
CA MET A 93 0.09 -0.17 2.07
C MET A 93 0.69 1.23 1.86
N HIS A 94 0.32 2.22 2.67
CA HIS A 94 0.96 3.53 2.65
C HIS A 94 2.42 3.46 3.10
N GLY A 95 2.72 2.66 4.12
CA GLY A 95 4.11 2.38 4.51
C GLY A 95 4.93 1.81 3.35
N LYS A 96 4.36 0.88 2.58
CA LYS A 96 5.03 0.33 1.38
C LYS A 96 5.26 1.35 0.28
N ILE A 97 4.35 2.31 0.11
CA ILE A 97 4.55 3.42 -0.83
C ILE A 97 5.74 4.28 -0.38
N ALA A 98 5.79 4.66 0.90
CA ALA A 98 6.88 5.47 1.45
C ALA A 98 8.25 4.77 1.37
N GLU A 99 8.31 3.46 1.63
CA GLU A 99 9.52 2.65 1.47
C GLU A 99 10.03 2.64 0.01
N ASN A 100 9.12 2.49 -0.96
CA ASN A 100 9.49 2.52 -2.38
C ASN A 100 9.99 3.91 -2.82
N GLU A 101 9.33 4.97 -2.36
CA GLU A 101 9.69 6.35 -2.73
C GLU A 101 11.03 6.76 -2.12
N SER A 102 11.30 6.40 -0.85
CA SER A 102 12.60 6.63 -0.21
C SER A 102 13.74 5.87 -0.89
N SER A 103 13.50 4.64 -1.36
CA SER A 103 14.49 3.85 -2.10
C SER A 103 14.89 4.51 -3.42
N VAL A 104 13.93 5.12 -4.14
CA VAL A 104 14.20 5.85 -5.40
C VAL A 104 15.03 7.11 -5.14
N LEU A 105 14.71 7.86 -4.08
CA LEU A 105 15.48 9.05 -3.70
C LEU A 105 16.93 8.70 -3.35
N SER A 106 17.16 7.61 -2.61
CA SER A 106 18.52 7.17 -2.29
C SER A 106 19.33 6.80 -3.55
N SER A 107 18.73 6.07 -4.50
CA SER A 107 19.44 5.65 -5.73
C SER A 107 19.79 6.84 -6.62
N THR A 108 18.85 7.77 -6.81
CA THR A 108 19.09 8.99 -7.62
C THR A 108 20.13 9.91 -6.99
N GLN A 109 20.19 10.01 -5.66
CA GLN A 109 21.26 10.77 -4.98
C GLN A 109 22.64 10.17 -5.22
N ILE A 110 22.77 8.84 -5.16
CA ILE A 110 24.02 8.14 -5.44
C ILE A 110 24.45 8.35 -6.90
N GLU A 111 23.53 8.23 -7.85
CA GLU A 111 23.80 8.48 -9.28
C GLU A 111 24.25 9.93 -9.50
N ASN A 112 23.53 10.91 -8.96
CA ASN A 112 23.89 12.32 -9.07
C ASN A 112 25.26 12.63 -8.48
N HIS A 113 25.61 12.01 -7.33
CA HIS A 113 26.94 12.15 -6.74
C HIS A 113 28.04 11.51 -7.61
N ALA A 114 27.78 10.33 -8.18
CA ALA A 114 28.71 9.67 -9.11
C ALA A 114 28.93 10.50 -10.38
N PHE A 115 27.87 11.06 -10.98
CA PHE A 115 27.98 11.95 -12.14
C PHE A 115 28.73 13.25 -11.83
N ALA A 116 28.49 13.86 -10.66
CA ALA A 116 29.22 15.05 -10.21
C ALA A 116 30.72 14.79 -10.04
N TYR A 117 31.09 13.63 -9.47
CA TYR A 117 32.48 13.22 -9.32
C TYR A 117 33.17 13.05 -10.69
N ILE A 118 32.51 12.36 -11.64
CA ILE A 118 33.06 12.16 -12.99
C ILE A 118 33.25 13.49 -13.73
N ARG A 119 32.28 14.41 -13.66
CA ARG A 119 32.36 15.73 -14.29
C ARG A 119 33.51 16.58 -13.74
N HIS A 120 33.76 16.55 -12.43
CA HIS A 120 34.90 17.25 -11.82
C HIS A 120 36.25 16.64 -12.24
N THR A 121 36.33 15.33 -12.44
CA THR A 121 37.56 14.69 -12.89
C THR A 121 37.87 14.95 -14.37
N ASP A 122 36.85 15.15 -15.21
CA ASP A 122 37.02 15.44 -16.65
C ASP A 122 37.53 16.87 -16.88
N ASP A 123 37.00 17.85 -16.12
CA ASP A 123 37.44 19.26 -16.13
C ASP A 123 38.86 19.44 -15.53
N SER A 124 39.38 18.42 -14.85
CA SER A 124 40.72 18.41 -14.24
C SER A 124 41.79 17.75 -15.13
N LEU A 125 41.45 17.26 -16.34
CA LEU A 125 42.39 16.58 -17.23
C LEU A 125 43.39 17.50 -17.96
N GLU A 126 43.39 18.81 -17.68
CA GLU A 126 44.43 19.73 -18.21
C GLU A 126 45.73 19.76 -17.39
N HIS A 127 45.87 18.98 -16.31
CA HIS A 127 47.14 18.91 -15.57
C HIS A 127 47.56 17.48 -15.22
N VAL A 128 48.00 16.74 -16.23
CA VAL A 128 48.75 15.49 -16.02
C VAL A 128 50.14 15.85 -15.46
N PRO A 129 50.51 15.41 -14.25
CA PRO A 129 51.82 15.70 -13.68
C PRO A 129 52.96 15.17 -14.55
N TYR A 130 54.01 15.97 -14.71
CA TYR A 130 55.12 15.77 -15.65
C TYR A 130 55.88 14.44 -15.50
N TRP A 131 55.67 13.68 -14.42
CA TRP A 131 56.32 12.38 -14.15
C TRP A 131 55.63 11.16 -14.79
N ILE A 132 54.47 11.30 -15.43
CA ILE A 132 53.76 10.18 -16.11
C ILE A 132 54.28 9.95 -17.55
N LYS A 133 55.14 10.82 -18.08
CA LYS A 133 55.76 10.59 -19.40
C LYS A 133 56.96 9.63 -19.26
N GLY A 134 56.70 8.34 -19.47
CA GLY A 134 57.75 7.32 -19.60
C GLY A 134 58.76 7.65 -20.71
N PRO A 135 60.00 7.12 -20.61
CA PRO A 135 61.08 7.50 -21.50
C PRO A 135 60.77 7.12 -22.95
N ARG A 136 60.88 8.10 -23.86
CA ARG A 136 60.93 7.87 -25.30
C ARG A 136 62.18 7.03 -25.58
N ARG A 137 61.99 5.80 -26.08
CA ARG A 137 63.10 4.99 -26.59
C ARG A 137 63.73 5.69 -27.81
N PRO A 138 65.06 5.61 -27.96
CA PRO A 138 65.78 6.21 -29.08
C PRO A 138 65.42 5.59 -30.42
#